data_AF-A0A2W2EWH2-F1
#
_entry.id   AF-A0A2W2EWH2-F1
#
_cell.length_a   1.000
_cell.length_b   1.000
_cell.length_c   1.000
_cell.angle_alpha   90.00
_cell.angle_beta   90.00
_cell.angle_gamma   90.00
#
_symmetry.space_group_name_H-M   'P 1'
#
loop_
_entity.id
_entity.type
_entity.pdbx_description
1 polymer ?
#
loop_
_entity_poly.entity_id
_entity_poly.type
_entity_poly.pdbx_seq_one_letter_code
_entity_poly.pdbx_strand_id
1 'polypeptide(L)'
;MPGHLSACRACSAGLLRDLADVPSLEHHLELALTRQTRIENPDGGRLQALDEDREVGLTVRRAPLPYDERARQAISVLRSALAGWYRALSVDETRAGPLCRVCDHPSCRWAHRGRVPPDTLAGLARWLLRQRAALLGHAALVEAIDELGDAIRLARRAIDRPPATWYAGPCDVDGCQADLYVRHGDRLIRCRSCGATHSATARERWLLRQVADHLGTATEIARALAAFRPGLTPSMIRGYAHRGRIVSHGADDIGRPLYRIGDVLALLNGGGPADMPGGDA
;
A
#
# COMPACT_ATOMS: atom_id res chain seq x y z
N MET A 1 -32.52 -29.40 15.38
CA MET A 1 -32.55 -28.35 14.33
C MET A 1 -32.13 -27.04 14.97
N PRO A 2 -30.93 -26.50 14.67
CA PRO A 2 -30.50 -25.23 15.25
C PRO A 2 -31.22 -24.07 14.56
N GLY A 3 -31.74 -23.13 15.35
CA GLY A 3 -32.48 -21.96 14.88
C GLY A 3 -31.61 -21.04 14.02
N HIS A 4 -32.19 -20.59 12.92
CA HIS A 4 -31.68 -19.52 12.06
C HIS A 4 -31.47 -18.27 12.92
N LEU A 5 -30.21 -17.89 13.15
CA LEU A 5 -29.89 -16.58 13.70
C LEU A 5 -30.33 -15.54 12.66
N SER A 6 -31.47 -14.90 12.89
CA SER A 6 -31.90 -13.77 12.08
C SER A 6 -31.00 -12.57 12.41
N ALA A 7 -30.50 -11.88 11.38
CA ALA A 7 -29.70 -10.68 11.59
C ALA A 7 -30.54 -9.60 12.32
N CYS A 8 -29.95 -8.93 13.32
CA CYS A 8 -30.65 -7.87 14.04
C CYS A 8 -30.80 -6.62 13.16
N ARG A 9 -31.81 -5.79 13.44
CA ARG A 9 -32.08 -4.55 12.68
C ARG A 9 -30.88 -3.61 12.61
N ALA A 10 -30.06 -3.57 13.66
CA ALA A 10 -28.87 -2.73 13.71
C ALA A 10 -27.78 -3.20 12.74
N CYS A 11 -27.53 -4.51 12.64
CA CYS A 11 -26.58 -5.08 11.69
C CYS A 11 -27.05 -4.89 10.25
N SER A 12 -28.34 -5.11 9.97
CA SER A 12 -28.93 -4.83 8.66
C SER A 12 -28.82 -3.35 8.26
N ALA A 13 -29.12 -2.43 9.18
CA ALA A 13 -28.96 -1.00 8.95
C ALA A 13 -27.49 -0.57 8.82
N GLY A 14 -26.57 -1.25 9.51
CA GLY A 14 -25.13 -1.09 9.36
C GLY A 14 -24.68 -1.44 7.95
N LEU A 15 -25.03 -2.63 7.46
CA LEU A 15 -24.70 -3.09 6.11
C LEU A 15 -25.19 -2.11 5.03
N LEU A 16 -26.43 -1.62 5.14
CA LEU A 16 -26.96 -0.66 4.16
C LEU A 16 -26.20 0.67 4.18
N ARG A 17 -25.79 1.15 5.36
CA ARG A 17 -24.95 2.36 5.46
C ARG A 17 -23.57 2.13 4.86
N ASP A 18 -22.96 0.99 5.14
CA ASP A 18 -21.64 0.64 4.61
C ASP A 18 -21.67 0.48 3.09
N LEU A 19 -22.70 -0.16 2.52
CA LEU A 19 -22.90 -0.22 1.06
C LEU A 19 -23.10 1.17 0.44
N ALA A 20 -23.76 2.10 1.13
CA ALA A 20 -23.94 3.47 0.67
C ALA A 20 -22.63 4.27 0.65
N ASP A 21 -21.65 3.87 1.46
CA ASP A 21 -20.34 4.50 1.57
C ASP A 21 -19.33 4.01 0.50
N VAL A 22 -19.55 2.82 -0.07
CA VAL A 22 -18.66 2.21 -1.08
C VAL A 22 -18.27 3.16 -2.24
N PRO A 23 -19.16 4.00 -2.81
CA PRO A 23 -18.75 4.96 -3.83
C PRO A 23 -17.66 5.95 -3.38
N SER A 24 -17.69 6.37 -2.12
CA SER A 24 -16.63 7.22 -1.56
C SER A 24 -15.33 6.44 -1.38
N LEU A 25 -15.43 5.18 -0.94
CA LEU A 25 -14.27 4.29 -0.79
C LEU A 25 -13.58 4.01 -2.13
N GLU A 26 -14.35 3.76 -3.19
CA GLU A 26 -13.83 3.59 -4.55
C GLU A 26 -12.99 4.79 -4.98
N HIS A 27 -13.53 6.01 -4.83
CA HIS A 27 -12.80 7.24 -5.16
C HIS A 27 -11.49 7.38 -4.38
N HIS A 28 -11.50 7.11 -3.07
CA HIS A 28 -10.30 7.21 -2.24
C HIS A 28 -9.27 6.13 -2.57
N LEU A 29 -9.70 4.91 -2.89
CA LEU A 29 -8.83 3.82 -3.32
C LEU A 29 -8.19 4.11 -4.69
N GLU A 30 -8.94 4.69 -5.63
CA GLU A 30 -8.41 5.15 -6.92
C GLU A 30 -7.39 6.29 -6.74
N LEU A 31 -7.65 7.24 -5.83
CA LEU A 31 -6.67 8.27 -5.47
C LEU A 31 -5.41 7.67 -4.86
N ALA A 32 -5.55 6.66 -4.01
CA ALA A 32 -4.41 5.94 -3.43
C ALA A 32 -3.58 5.25 -4.51
N LEU A 33 -4.21 4.62 -5.49
CA LEU A 33 -3.54 3.99 -6.64
C LEU A 33 -2.91 5.01 -7.61
N THR A 34 -3.59 6.10 -7.94
CA THR A 34 -3.08 7.11 -8.91
C THR A 34 -1.93 7.95 -8.34
N ARG A 35 -1.93 8.24 -7.04
CA ARG A 35 -0.74 8.78 -6.36
C ARG A 35 0.48 7.87 -6.51
N GLN A 36 0.28 6.56 -6.66
CA GLN A 36 1.36 5.59 -6.94
C GLN A 36 1.76 5.62 -8.42
N THR A 37 0.83 5.74 -9.36
CA THR A 37 1.15 5.79 -10.80
C THR A 37 2.01 7.01 -11.16
N ARG A 38 1.89 8.14 -10.44
CA ARG A 38 2.81 9.27 -10.60
C ARG A 38 4.22 9.02 -10.05
N ILE A 39 4.39 8.03 -9.17
CA ILE A 39 5.67 7.61 -8.62
C ILE A 39 6.30 6.51 -9.50
N GLU A 40 5.49 5.73 -10.20
CA GLU A 40 5.92 4.67 -11.12
C GLU A 40 6.07 5.20 -12.57
N ASN A 41 7.34 5.41 -12.98
CA ASN A 41 7.89 5.51 -14.36
C ASN A 41 8.08 6.89 -15.03
N PRO A 42 9.21 7.07 -15.78
CA PRO A 42 9.64 6.22 -16.89
C PRO A 42 11.02 5.55 -16.71
N ASP A 43 11.04 4.22 -16.56
CA ASP A 43 11.72 3.29 -17.49
C ASP A 43 11.64 1.85 -16.97
N GLY A 44 10.67 1.10 -17.48
CA GLY A 44 10.44 -0.31 -17.16
C GLY A 44 11.09 -1.24 -18.17
N GLY A 45 12.03 -2.06 -17.71
CA GLY A 45 12.55 -3.23 -18.41
C GLY A 45 12.35 -4.50 -17.57
N ARG A 46 11.43 -5.34 -18.03
CA ARG A 46 10.88 -6.57 -17.46
C ARG A 46 11.93 -7.69 -17.35
N LEU A 47 11.87 -8.54 -16.31
CA LEU A 47 12.15 -9.99 -16.44
C LEU A 47 11.49 -10.78 -15.30
N GLN A 48 10.98 -11.94 -15.70
CA GLN A 48 10.09 -12.84 -14.97
C GLN A 48 10.83 -13.76 -13.99
N ALA A 49 10.03 -14.36 -13.12
CA ALA A 49 10.36 -15.35 -12.10
C ALA A 49 11.22 -16.52 -12.60
N LEU A 50 12.11 -16.97 -11.71
CA LEU A 50 12.38 -18.39 -11.48
C LEU A 50 12.45 -18.58 -9.95
N ASP A 51 11.47 -19.31 -9.42
CA ASP A 51 11.58 -19.98 -8.13
C ASP A 51 12.57 -21.14 -8.31
N GLU A 52 13.60 -21.25 -7.46
CA GLU A 52 14.12 -22.54 -6.96
C GLU A 52 14.77 -22.33 -5.58
N ASP A 53 14.16 -23.02 -4.61
CA ASP A 53 14.64 -23.50 -3.31
C ASP A 53 15.98 -22.99 -2.76
N ARG A 54 15.94 -22.30 -1.61
CA ARG A 54 16.93 -22.53 -0.55
C ARG A 54 16.48 -22.09 0.84
N GLU A 55 16.52 -23.09 1.70
CA GLU A 55 16.35 -23.16 3.13
C GLU A 55 17.33 -22.22 3.88
N VAL A 56 16.88 -21.03 4.27
CA VAL A 56 17.49 -20.25 5.36
C VAL A 56 16.38 -19.53 6.11
N GLY A 57 16.25 -19.83 7.41
CA GLY A 57 15.28 -19.23 8.33
C GLY A 57 15.55 -17.75 8.60
N LEU A 58 15.35 -16.89 7.59
CA LEU A 58 15.28 -15.46 7.74
C LEU A 58 13.81 -15.06 7.72
N THR A 59 13.28 -14.54 8.83
CA THR A 59 11.96 -13.91 8.82
C THR A 59 11.99 -12.74 7.84
N VAL A 60 11.43 -12.94 6.64
CA VAL A 60 11.28 -11.91 5.61
C VAL A 60 10.29 -10.88 6.13
N ARG A 61 10.77 -9.89 6.89
CA ARG A 61 9.99 -8.67 7.14
C ARG A 61 9.91 -7.95 5.80
N ARG A 62 8.78 -8.13 5.11
CA ARG A 62 8.45 -7.46 3.85
C ARG A 62 8.81 -5.98 3.97
N ALA A 63 9.86 -5.57 3.26
CA ALA A 63 10.09 -4.16 2.97
C ALA A 63 8.80 -3.61 2.33
N PRO A 64 8.31 -2.42 2.75
CA PRO A 64 7.13 -1.85 2.13
C PRO A 64 7.46 -1.59 0.66
N LEU A 65 6.83 -2.36 -0.22
CA LEU A 65 6.92 -2.19 -1.66
C LEU A 65 6.40 -0.79 -2.03
N PRO A 66 6.97 -0.13 -3.06
CA PRO A 66 6.50 1.17 -3.59
C PRO A 66 5.09 1.10 -4.22
N TYR A 67 4.52 -0.10 -4.24
CA TYR A 67 3.20 -0.44 -4.69
C TYR A 67 2.36 -0.82 -3.47
N ASP A 68 1.20 -0.17 -3.26
CA ASP A 68 0.34 -0.56 -2.14
C ASP A 68 -0.46 -1.81 -2.52
N GLU A 69 0.18 -2.97 -2.39
CA GLU A 69 -0.44 -4.30 -2.52
C GLU A 69 -1.74 -4.38 -1.72
N ARG A 70 -1.85 -3.64 -0.61
CA ARG A 70 -3.06 -3.66 0.20
C ARG A 70 -4.20 -2.88 -0.41
N ALA A 71 -3.95 -1.75 -1.07
CA ALA A 71 -5.01 -1.03 -1.79
C ALA A 71 -5.55 -1.88 -2.95
N ARG A 72 -4.65 -2.52 -3.72
CA ARG A 72 -5.10 -3.43 -4.80
C ARG A 72 -5.78 -4.68 -4.26
N GLN A 73 -5.25 -5.29 -3.20
CA GLN A 73 -5.87 -6.41 -2.52
C GLN A 73 -7.25 -6.03 -1.96
N ALA A 74 -7.39 -4.85 -1.34
CA ALA A 74 -8.65 -4.37 -0.81
C ALA A 74 -9.69 -4.15 -1.92
N ILE A 75 -9.29 -3.55 -3.05
CA ILE A 75 -10.16 -3.43 -4.24
C ILE A 75 -10.59 -4.81 -4.73
N SER A 76 -9.65 -5.76 -4.86
CA SER A 76 -9.93 -7.11 -5.35
C SER A 76 -10.90 -7.86 -4.44
N VAL A 77 -10.67 -7.80 -3.12
CA VAL A 77 -11.53 -8.44 -2.10
C VAL A 77 -12.92 -7.81 -2.11
N LEU A 78 -13.01 -6.47 -2.07
CA LEU A 78 -14.30 -5.77 -2.07
C LEU A 78 -15.09 -6.01 -3.36
N ARG A 79 -14.43 -5.98 -4.52
CA ARG A 79 -15.06 -6.32 -5.80
C ARG A 79 -15.58 -7.76 -5.79
N SER A 80 -14.78 -8.70 -5.32
CA SER A 80 -15.13 -10.12 -5.31
C SER A 80 -16.35 -10.39 -4.44
N ALA A 81 -16.41 -9.81 -3.23
CA ALA A 81 -17.56 -9.92 -2.35
C ALA A 81 -18.83 -9.28 -2.98
N LEU A 82 -18.72 -8.05 -3.48
CA LEU A 82 -19.84 -7.36 -4.14
C LEU A 82 -20.35 -8.11 -5.37
N ALA A 83 -19.45 -8.65 -6.20
CA ALA A 83 -19.79 -9.42 -7.39
C ALA A 83 -20.38 -10.79 -7.02
N GLY A 84 -19.90 -11.43 -5.95
CA GLY A 84 -20.47 -12.67 -5.40
C GLY A 84 -21.93 -12.47 -5.01
N TRP A 85 -22.21 -11.45 -4.20
CA TRP A 85 -23.58 -11.11 -3.78
C TRP A 85 -24.47 -10.60 -4.91
N TYR A 86 -23.90 -9.91 -5.91
CA TYR A 86 -24.62 -9.62 -7.15
C TYR A 86 -25.10 -10.92 -7.82
N ARG A 87 -24.20 -11.89 -8.04
CA ARG A 87 -24.55 -13.17 -8.69
C ARG A 87 -25.58 -13.97 -7.89
N ALA A 88 -25.42 -14.01 -6.57
CA ALA A 88 -26.35 -14.71 -5.67
C ALA A 88 -27.78 -14.15 -5.74
N LEU A 89 -27.91 -12.83 -5.92
CA LEU A 89 -29.21 -12.15 -6.00
C LEU A 89 -29.73 -11.96 -7.44
N SER A 90 -28.88 -12.14 -8.45
CA SER A 90 -29.24 -11.92 -9.86
C SER A 90 -29.83 -13.14 -10.54
N VAL A 91 -30.15 -14.21 -9.80
CA VAL A 91 -30.74 -15.43 -10.37
C VAL A 91 -32.10 -15.07 -10.98
N ASP A 92 -32.19 -15.24 -12.31
CA ASP A 92 -33.39 -15.29 -13.16
C ASP A 92 -34.07 -14.04 -13.74
N GLU A 93 -33.51 -12.82 -13.69
CA GLU A 93 -34.31 -11.65 -14.13
C GLU A 93 -33.58 -10.58 -14.95
N THR A 94 -33.33 -10.88 -16.23
CA THR A 94 -33.14 -9.85 -17.27
C THR A 94 -34.50 -9.20 -17.56
N ARG A 95 -34.94 -8.30 -16.67
CA ARG A 95 -36.19 -7.56 -16.87
C ARG A 95 -35.96 -6.42 -17.86
N ALA A 96 -36.42 -6.61 -19.09
CA ALA A 96 -36.55 -5.53 -20.04
C ALA A 96 -37.56 -4.50 -19.52
N GLY A 97 -37.19 -3.23 -19.51
CA GLY A 97 -38.11 -2.15 -19.19
C GLY A 97 -37.66 -0.85 -19.85
N PRO A 98 -38.47 0.22 -19.76
CA PRO A 98 -38.30 1.42 -20.58
C PRO A 98 -36.90 2.04 -20.45
N LEU A 99 -36.34 2.52 -21.58
CA LEU A 99 -34.96 3.02 -21.74
C LEU A 99 -34.65 4.30 -20.96
N CYS A 100 -35.63 4.87 -20.28
CA CYS A 100 -35.50 6.11 -19.51
C CYS A 100 -34.33 6.02 -18.50
N ARG A 101 -33.52 7.08 -18.42
CA ARG A 101 -32.31 7.14 -17.56
C ARG A 101 -32.52 7.86 -16.23
N VAL A 102 -33.48 8.79 -16.16
CA VAL A 102 -33.78 9.63 -14.98
C VAL A 102 -35.30 9.90 -14.93
N CYS A 103 -36.08 8.98 -14.36
CA CYS A 103 -37.54 9.12 -14.17
C CYS A 103 -37.98 8.44 -12.87
N ASP A 104 -39.02 8.97 -12.24
CA ASP A 104 -39.63 8.40 -11.02
C ASP A 104 -40.87 7.53 -11.29
N HIS A 105 -41.16 7.22 -12.55
CA HIS A 105 -42.32 6.37 -12.88
C HIS A 105 -42.21 4.97 -12.23
N PRO A 106 -43.30 4.40 -11.72
CA PRO A 106 -43.31 3.06 -11.12
C PRO A 106 -42.74 1.96 -12.05
N SER A 107 -43.01 2.04 -13.36
CA SER A 107 -42.48 1.14 -14.38
C SER A 107 -40.97 1.30 -14.60
N CYS A 108 -40.44 2.54 -14.57
CA CYS A 108 -39.00 2.81 -14.58
C CYS A 108 -38.33 2.18 -13.34
N ARG A 109 -38.91 2.41 -12.15
CA ARG A 109 -38.40 1.88 -10.87
C ARG A 109 -38.33 0.34 -10.87
N TRP A 110 -39.30 -0.31 -11.50
CA TRP A 110 -39.32 -1.77 -11.67
C TRP A 110 -38.26 -2.24 -12.68
N ALA A 111 -38.11 -1.58 -13.82
CA ALA A 111 -37.08 -1.86 -14.83
C ALA A 111 -35.65 -1.66 -14.29
N HIS A 112 -35.41 -0.62 -13.50
CA HIS A 112 -34.11 -0.33 -12.90
C HIS A 112 -33.64 -1.37 -11.87
N ARG A 113 -34.53 -2.24 -11.37
CA ARG A 113 -34.15 -3.37 -10.51
C ARG A 113 -33.45 -4.48 -11.31
N GLY A 114 -33.88 -4.74 -12.54
CA GLY A 114 -33.28 -5.77 -13.41
C GLY A 114 -32.06 -5.32 -14.21
N ARG A 115 -31.67 -4.03 -14.15
CA ARG A 115 -30.51 -3.55 -14.91
C ARG A 115 -29.21 -4.10 -14.34
N VAL A 116 -28.41 -4.71 -15.22
CA VAL A 116 -27.03 -5.12 -14.95
C VAL A 116 -26.22 -3.89 -14.50
N PRO A 117 -25.53 -3.92 -13.35
CA PRO A 117 -24.67 -2.84 -12.92
C PRO A 117 -23.38 -2.78 -13.74
N PRO A 118 -22.73 -1.62 -13.87
CA PRO A 118 -21.35 -1.58 -14.32
C PRO A 118 -20.46 -2.34 -13.33
N ASP A 119 -19.42 -3.00 -13.84
CA ASP A 119 -18.49 -3.82 -13.04
C ASP A 119 -17.44 -2.94 -12.34
N THR A 120 -17.94 -2.07 -11.48
CA THR A 120 -17.21 -1.17 -10.58
C THR A 120 -17.74 -1.35 -9.16
N LEU A 121 -16.95 -0.98 -8.14
CA LEU A 121 -17.37 -1.12 -6.74
C LEU A 121 -18.65 -0.32 -6.48
N ALA A 122 -18.70 0.94 -6.94
CA ALA A 122 -19.89 1.76 -6.79
C ALA A 122 -21.07 1.27 -7.66
N GLY A 123 -20.80 0.65 -8.80
CA GLY A 123 -21.81 0.03 -9.65
C GLY A 123 -22.56 -1.09 -8.94
N LEU A 124 -21.79 -2.04 -8.41
CA LEU A 124 -22.28 -3.21 -7.69
C LEU A 124 -22.94 -2.83 -6.36
N ALA A 125 -22.32 -1.96 -5.56
CA ALA A 125 -22.89 -1.55 -4.27
C ALA A 125 -24.23 -0.80 -4.42
N ARG A 126 -24.34 0.11 -5.40
CA ARG A 126 -25.62 0.79 -5.70
C ARG A 126 -26.69 -0.20 -6.16
N TRP A 127 -26.30 -1.26 -6.87
CA TRP A 127 -27.25 -2.29 -7.27
C TRP A 127 -27.75 -3.10 -6.06
N LEU A 128 -26.86 -3.52 -5.17
CA LEU A 128 -27.23 -4.22 -3.93
C LEU A 128 -28.18 -3.36 -3.06
N LEU A 129 -27.94 -2.04 -2.97
CA LEU A 129 -28.85 -1.11 -2.29
C LEU A 129 -30.25 -1.05 -2.92
N ARG A 130 -30.34 -1.10 -4.26
CA ARG A 130 -31.65 -1.20 -4.94
C ARG A 130 -32.35 -2.52 -4.64
N GLN A 131 -31.57 -3.59 -4.44
CA GLN A 131 -32.03 -4.92 -4.07
C GLN A 131 -32.12 -5.16 -2.56
N ARG A 132 -32.14 -4.11 -1.73
CA ARG A 132 -32.17 -4.22 -0.27
C ARG A 132 -33.24 -5.17 0.28
N ALA A 133 -34.42 -5.25 -0.34
CA ALA A 133 -35.47 -6.16 0.13
C ALA A 133 -35.10 -7.63 -0.13
N ALA A 134 -34.52 -7.94 -1.29
CA ALA A 134 -34.04 -9.28 -1.62
C ALA A 134 -32.82 -9.64 -0.75
N LEU A 135 -31.88 -8.71 -0.58
CA LEU A 135 -30.71 -8.89 0.28
C LEU A 135 -31.09 -9.16 1.74
N LEU A 136 -31.98 -8.35 2.33
CA LEU A 136 -32.43 -8.49 3.72
C LEU A 136 -33.38 -9.68 3.93
N GLY A 137 -33.99 -10.20 2.86
CA GLY A 137 -34.81 -11.41 2.91
C GLY A 137 -34.03 -12.69 2.60
N HIS A 138 -32.75 -12.58 2.24
CA HIS A 138 -31.96 -13.73 1.81
C HIS A 138 -31.64 -14.67 2.98
N ALA A 139 -31.70 -15.98 2.75
CA ALA A 139 -31.44 -16.99 3.79
C ALA A 139 -30.03 -16.85 4.40
N ALA A 140 -29.07 -16.45 3.58
CA ALA A 140 -27.68 -16.20 3.97
C ALA A 140 -27.37 -14.73 4.38
N LEU A 141 -28.36 -13.98 4.89
CA LEU A 141 -28.15 -12.56 5.26
C LEU A 141 -27.01 -12.35 6.28
N VAL A 142 -26.83 -13.25 7.24
CA VAL A 142 -25.76 -13.12 8.24
C VAL A 142 -24.38 -13.19 7.57
N GLU A 143 -24.20 -14.15 6.66
CA GLU A 143 -22.98 -14.29 5.86
C GLU A 143 -22.75 -13.05 4.99
N ALA A 144 -23.81 -12.47 4.41
CA ALA A 144 -23.72 -11.23 3.64
C ALA A 144 -23.22 -10.06 4.48
N ILE A 145 -23.72 -9.92 5.72
CA ILE A 145 -23.30 -8.87 6.65
C ILE A 145 -21.82 -9.01 7.00
N ASP A 146 -21.37 -10.24 7.27
CA ASP A 146 -19.99 -10.50 7.65
C ASP A 146 -19.05 -10.29 6.48
N GLU A 147 -19.31 -10.92 5.32
CA GLU A 147 -18.44 -10.87 4.15
C GLU A 147 -18.33 -9.45 3.57
N LEU A 148 -19.47 -8.78 3.34
CA LEU A 148 -19.47 -7.40 2.83
C LEU A 148 -18.91 -6.44 3.88
N GLY A 149 -19.25 -6.63 5.16
CA GLY A 149 -18.74 -5.81 6.25
C GLY A 149 -17.22 -5.91 6.39
N ASP A 150 -16.65 -7.12 6.32
CA ASP A 150 -15.21 -7.34 6.39
C ASP A 150 -14.47 -6.75 5.19
N ALA A 151 -15.01 -6.93 3.98
CA ALA A 151 -14.43 -6.37 2.78
C ALA A 151 -14.43 -4.82 2.82
N ILE A 152 -15.51 -4.19 3.29
CA ILE A 152 -15.61 -2.73 3.45
C ILE A 152 -14.68 -2.23 4.55
N ARG A 153 -14.59 -2.94 5.70
CA ARG A 153 -13.61 -2.62 6.76
C ARG A 153 -12.16 -2.75 6.27
N LEU A 154 -11.87 -3.70 5.39
CA LEU A 154 -10.55 -3.83 4.79
C LEU A 154 -10.24 -2.65 3.87
N ALA A 155 -11.20 -2.23 3.04
CA ALA A 155 -11.08 -1.04 2.19
C ALA A 155 -10.83 0.24 2.99
N ARG A 156 -11.60 0.48 4.06
CA ARG A 156 -11.39 1.63 4.97
C ARG A 156 -10.00 1.62 5.59
N ARG A 157 -9.55 0.46 6.10
CA ARG A 157 -8.20 0.32 6.67
C ARG A 157 -7.07 0.59 5.67
N ALA A 158 -7.29 0.28 4.40
CA ALA A 158 -6.32 0.60 3.36
C ALA A 158 -6.22 2.12 3.09
N ILE A 159 -7.32 2.85 3.25
CA ILE A 159 -7.39 4.32 3.08
C ILE A 159 -6.86 5.05 4.32
N ASP A 160 -7.29 4.66 5.53
CA ASP A 160 -7.05 5.35 6.80
C ASP A 160 -5.63 5.16 7.36
N ARG A 161 -4.64 4.89 6.50
CA ARG A 161 -3.29 4.56 6.92
C ARG A 161 -2.61 5.78 7.57
N PRO A 162 -2.06 5.66 8.80
CA PRO A 162 -1.22 6.70 9.37
C PRO A 162 0.06 6.90 8.52
N PRO A 163 0.66 8.10 8.50
CA PRO A 163 1.87 8.37 7.75
C PRO A 163 2.92 7.30 8.05
N ALA A 164 3.62 6.83 7.00
CA ALA A 164 4.71 5.87 7.20
C ALA A 164 5.69 6.42 8.25
N THR A 165 6.12 5.56 9.17
CA THR A 165 7.12 5.88 10.18
C THR A 165 8.41 5.14 9.87
N TRP A 166 9.55 5.76 10.17
CA TRP A 166 10.86 5.12 10.09
C TRP A 166 11.51 5.04 11.48
N TYR A 167 12.39 4.06 11.64
CA TYR A 167 13.10 3.80 12.91
C TYR A 167 14.25 4.78 13.08
N ALA A 168 14.21 5.58 14.14
CA ALA A 168 15.16 6.66 14.43
C ALA A 168 16.30 6.27 15.40
N GLY A 169 16.51 4.97 15.59
CA GLY A 169 17.50 4.46 16.53
C GLY A 169 17.01 4.49 18.00
N PRO A 170 17.84 4.05 18.94
CA PRO A 170 17.53 4.11 20.36
C PRO A 170 17.64 5.55 20.89
N CYS A 171 16.89 5.85 21.95
CA CYS A 171 17.05 7.08 22.71
C CYS A 171 18.50 7.24 23.20
N ASP A 172 19.04 8.45 23.14
CA ASP A 172 20.41 8.79 23.53
C ASP A 172 20.49 9.50 24.89
N VAL A 173 19.40 9.53 25.66
CA VAL A 173 19.39 10.04 27.03
C VAL A 173 19.92 8.96 27.97
N ASP A 174 20.84 9.34 28.87
CA ASP A 174 21.42 8.44 29.86
C ASP A 174 20.35 7.65 30.64
N GLY A 175 20.51 6.32 30.65
CA GLY A 175 19.55 5.40 31.29
C GLY A 175 18.28 5.10 30.47
N CYS A 176 18.10 5.69 29.29
CA CYS A 176 16.99 5.38 28.37
C CYS A 176 17.52 4.69 27.11
N GLN A 177 16.99 3.51 26.78
CA GLN A 177 17.35 2.74 25.57
C GLN A 177 16.12 2.46 24.69
N ALA A 178 15.06 3.25 24.84
CA ALA A 178 13.81 3.02 24.11
C ALA A 178 13.96 3.32 22.62
N ASP A 179 13.39 2.47 21.79
CA ASP A 179 13.36 2.65 20.34
C ASP A 179 12.52 3.86 19.93
N LEU A 180 13.11 4.73 19.11
CA LEU A 180 12.47 5.91 18.56
C LEU A 180 11.92 5.61 17.17
N TYR A 181 10.71 6.11 16.91
CA TYR A 181 10.08 6.06 15.59
C TYR A 181 9.53 7.44 15.24
N VAL A 182 9.61 7.81 13.97
CA VAL A 182 9.22 9.13 13.49
C VAL A 182 8.43 9.04 12.20
N ARG A 183 7.43 9.89 12.06
CA ARG A 183 6.65 9.99 10.82
C ARG A 183 7.45 10.76 9.77
N HIS A 184 7.30 10.41 8.51
CA HIS A 184 7.89 11.21 7.44
C HIS A 184 7.39 12.67 7.52
N GLY A 185 8.33 13.61 7.51
CA GLY A 185 8.05 15.05 7.59
C GLY A 185 8.09 15.64 9.01
N ASP A 186 8.00 14.82 10.05
CA ASP A 186 8.10 15.31 11.42
C ASP A 186 9.54 15.76 11.72
N ARG A 187 9.68 16.94 12.34
CA ARG A 187 10.99 17.52 12.70
C ARG A 187 11.50 17.05 14.06
N LEU A 188 10.58 16.60 14.92
CA LEU A 188 10.84 16.27 16.32
C LEU A 188 10.23 14.92 16.67
N ILE A 189 10.90 14.19 17.55
CA ILE A 189 10.51 12.88 18.05
C ILE A 189 10.44 12.97 19.56
N ARG A 190 9.31 12.63 20.17
CA ARG A 190 9.20 12.53 21.63
C ARG A 190 9.37 11.08 22.06
N CYS A 191 10.38 10.80 22.87
CA CYS A 191 10.57 9.49 23.48
C CYS A 191 9.40 9.19 24.42
N ARG A 192 8.77 8.02 24.26
CA ARG A 192 7.63 7.62 25.08
C ARG A 192 8.02 7.15 26.49
N SER A 193 9.28 6.77 26.69
CA SER A 193 9.77 6.24 27.97
C SER A 193 10.28 7.34 28.90
N CYS A 194 11.22 8.18 28.43
CA CYS A 194 11.80 9.27 29.24
C CYS A 194 11.20 10.65 28.95
N GLY A 195 10.35 10.78 27.92
CA GLY A 195 9.71 12.06 27.56
C GLY A 195 10.60 13.03 26.79
N ALA A 196 11.88 12.75 26.62
CA ALA A 196 12.84 13.60 25.92
C ALA A 196 12.46 13.82 24.45
N THR A 197 12.87 14.96 23.90
CA THR A 197 12.61 15.31 22.50
C THR A 197 13.90 15.29 21.70
N HIS A 198 13.90 14.54 20.60
CA HIS A 198 15.03 14.38 19.69
C HIS A 198 14.72 15.03 18.35
N SER A 199 15.74 15.54 17.66
CA SER A 199 15.60 16.04 16.29
C SER A 199 15.58 14.86 15.31
N ALA A 200 14.54 14.77 14.48
CA ALA A 200 14.43 13.74 13.45
C ALA A 200 15.61 13.77 12.48
N THR A 201 16.01 14.97 12.04
CA THR A 201 17.15 15.17 11.14
C THR A 201 18.49 14.78 11.78
N ALA A 202 18.67 15.05 13.08
CA ALA A 202 19.89 14.63 13.78
C ALA A 202 19.98 13.10 13.89
N ARG A 203 18.86 12.44 14.20
CA ARG A 203 18.76 10.97 14.28
C ARG A 203 18.98 10.31 12.92
N GLU A 204 18.41 10.86 11.85
CA GLU A 204 18.66 10.42 10.48
C GLU A 204 20.15 10.48 10.14
N ARG A 205 20.80 11.63 10.38
CA ARG A 205 22.24 11.79 10.13
C ARG A 205 23.08 10.82 10.97
N TRP A 206 22.69 10.55 12.21
CA TRP A 206 23.37 9.58 13.06
C TRP A 206 23.27 8.16 12.48
N LEU A 207 22.07 7.70 12.11
CA LEU A 207 21.86 6.38 11.51
C LEU A 207 22.61 6.22 10.19
N LEU A 208 22.55 7.22 9.32
CA LEU A 208 23.24 7.18 8.03
C LEU A 208 24.77 7.15 8.19
N ARG A 209 25.32 7.74 9.25
CA ARG A 209 26.75 7.59 9.59
C ARG A 209 27.10 6.17 10.01
N GLN A 210 26.23 5.47 10.75
CA GLN A 210 26.50 4.09 11.18
C GLN A 210 26.65 3.12 10.01
N VAL A 211 26.01 3.42 8.87
CA VAL A 211 26.03 2.56 7.69
C VAL A 211 26.87 3.10 6.54
N ALA A 212 27.56 4.23 6.74
CA ALA A 212 28.28 4.91 5.66
C ALA A 212 29.38 4.04 5.03
N ASP A 213 30.02 3.19 5.83
CA ASP A 213 31.14 2.34 5.40
C ASP A 213 30.72 0.98 4.86
N HIS A 214 29.41 0.67 4.86
CA HIS A 214 28.94 -0.58 4.28
C HIS A 214 29.06 -0.56 2.76
N LEU A 215 29.65 -1.64 2.25
CA LEU A 215 29.65 -1.98 0.84
C LEU A 215 28.41 -2.79 0.50
N GLY A 216 27.78 -2.48 -0.62
CA GLY A 216 26.64 -3.22 -1.12
C GLY A 216 26.46 -3.01 -2.61
N THR A 217 25.71 -3.92 -3.23
CA THR A 217 25.27 -3.74 -4.61
C THR A 217 24.32 -2.54 -4.72
N ALA A 218 24.18 -1.99 -5.93
CA ALA A 218 23.23 -0.89 -6.18
C ALA A 218 21.80 -1.22 -5.70
N THR A 219 21.38 -2.48 -5.78
CA THR A 219 20.06 -2.94 -5.33
C THR A 219 19.94 -2.92 -3.81
N GLU A 220 20.95 -3.40 -3.10
CA GLU A 220 20.97 -3.42 -1.64
C GLU A 220 21.01 -2.02 -1.06
N ILE A 221 21.83 -1.14 -1.63
CA ILE A 221 21.94 0.26 -1.19
C ILE A 221 20.63 1.01 -1.40
N ALA A 222 20.01 0.90 -2.58
CA ALA A 222 18.72 1.54 -2.85
C ALA A 222 17.64 1.06 -1.88
N ARG A 223 17.62 -0.25 -1.57
CA ARG A 223 16.68 -0.84 -0.61
C ARG A 223 16.94 -0.35 0.82
N ALA A 224 18.20 -0.32 1.26
CA ALA A 224 18.58 0.13 2.59
C ALA A 224 18.24 1.62 2.83
N LEU A 225 18.36 2.45 1.79
CA LEU A 225 18.12 3.89 1.87
C LEU A 225 16.69 4.30 1.52
N ALA A 226 15.81 3.38 1.12
CA ALA A 226 14.45 3.69 0.67
C ALA A 226 13.62 4.48 1.69
N ALA A 227 13.83 4.22 2.99
CA ALA A 227 13.16 4.94 4.08
C ALA A 227 13.64 6.39 4.27
N PHE A 228 14.81 6.76 3.75
CA PHE A 228 15.38 8.10 3.90
C PHE A 228 15.36 8.88 2.58
N ARG A 229 15.48 8.17 1.46
CA ARG A 229 15.59 8.73 0.10
C ARG A 229 14.56 8.05 -0.82
N PRO A 230 13.26 8.35 -0.64
CA PRO A 230 12.25 7.87 -1.56
C PRO A 230 12.55 8.40 -2.97
N GLY A 231 12.79 7.48 -3.91
CA GLY A 231 13.16 7.80 -5.29
C GLY A 231 14.60 7.41 -5.68
N LEU A 232 15.46 7.01 -4.74
CA LEU A 232 16.76 6.44 -5.10
C LEU A 232 16.57 5.04 -5.69
N THR A 233 16.85 4.88 -6.99
CA THR A 233 16.74 3.57 -7.67
C THR A 233 18.12 2.92 -7.88
N PRO A 234 18.20 1.59 -8.01
CA PRO A 234 19.45 0.90 -8.35
C PRO A 234 20.03 1.38 -9.69
N SER A 235 19.17 1.72 -10.65
CA SER A 235 19.57 2.27 -11.95
C SER A 235 20.21 3.65 -11.82
N MET A 236 19.74 4.51 -10.90
CA MET A 236 20.40 5.79 -10.62
C MET A 236 21.81 5.58 -10.07
N ILE A 237 22.00 4.66 -9.13
CA ILE A 237 23.31 4.33 -8.55
C ILE A 237 24.26 3.83 -9.63
N ARG A 238 23.83 2.86 -10.44
CA ARG A 238 24.63 2.40 -11.59
C ARG A 238 24.93 3.52 -12.58
N GLY A 239 23.96 4.42 -12.82
CA GLY A 239 24.15 5.60 -13.65
C GLY A 239 25.16 6.60 -13.08
N TYR A 240 25.24 6.74 -11.75
CA TYR A 240 26.28 7.55 -11.11
C TYR A 240 27.67 6.92 -11.28
N ALA A 241 27.78 5.60 -11.11
CA ALA A 241 29.03 4.88 -11.32
C ALA A 241 29.49 4.97 -12.77
N HIS A 242 28.57 4.78 -13.73
CA HIS A 242 28.88 4.89 -15.17
C HIS A 242 29.38 6.28 -15.56
N ARG A 243 28.89 7.34 -14.90
CA ARG A 243 29.36 8.72 -15.08
C ARG A 243 30.58 9.08 -14.23
N GLY A 244 31.21 8.11 -13.56
CA GLY A 244 32.40 8.33 -12.72
C GLY A 244 32.14 9.16 -11.46
N ARG A 245 30.87 9.27 -11.01
CA ARG A 245 30.50 10.08 -9.83
C ARG A 245 30.62 9.33 -8.50
N ILE A 246 30.68 8.00 -8.57
CA ILE A 246 30.97 7.08 -7.46
C ILE A 246 31.83 5.94 -8.02
N VAL A 247 32.63 5.31 -7.17
CA VAL A 247 33.58 4.26 -7.58
C VAL A 247 33.12 2.91 -7.03
N SER A 248 33.39 1.85 -7.78
CA SER A 248 33.21 0.48 -7.30
C SER A 248 34.39 0.12 -6.40
N HIS A 249 34.11 -0.39 -5.19
CA HIS A 249 35.11 -0.80 -4.20
C HIS A 249 35.39 -2.32 -4.23
N GLY A 250 34.91 -3.00 -5.27
CA GLY A 250 35.06 -4.44 -5.46
C GLY A 250 33.87 -5.03 -6.21
N ALA A 251 33.74 -6.35 -6.13
CA ALA A 251 32.59 -7.08 -6.63
C ALA A 251 32.16 -8.17 -5.63
N ASP A 252 30.89 -8.58 -5.68
CA ASP A 252 30.39 -9.74 -4.93
C ASP A 252 30.87 -11.08 -5.55
N ASP A 253 30.50 -12.19 -4.92
CA ASP A 253 30.86 -13.55 -5.36
C ASP A 253 30.36 -13.92 -6.77
N ILE A 254 29.43 -13.13 -7.33
CA ILE A 254 28.81 -13.31 -8.64
C ILE A 254 29.31 -12.22 -9.62
N GLY A 255 30.32 -11.42 -9.22
CA GLY A 255 30.96 -10.40 -10.04
C GLY A 255 30.18 -9.08 -10.15
N ARG A 256 29.19 -8.82 -9.29
CA ARG A 256 28.43 -7.56 -9.31
C ARG A 256 29.19 -6.46 -8.56
N PRO A 257 29.26 -5.23 -9.10
CA PRO A 257 30.02 -4.15 -8.47
C PRO A 257 29.43 -3.75 -7.11
N LEU A 258 30.32 -3.57 -6.14
CA LEU A 258 30.01 -3.11 -4.79
C LEU A 258 30.34 -1.63 -4.65
N TYR A 259 29.41 -0.86 -4.11
CA TYR A 259 29.56 0.57 -3.86
C TYR A 259 29.49 0.85 -2.36
N ARG A 260 30.11 1.93 -1.92
CA ARG A 260 30.02 2.38 -0.53
C ARG A 260 28.79 3.27 -0.36
N ILE A 261 27.99 3.02 0.68
CA ILE A 261 26.78 3.80 0.98
C ILE A 261 27.12 5.29 1.17
N GLY A 262 28.24 5.59 1.84
CA GLY A 262 28.72 6.95 2.07
C GLY A 262 28.91 7.75 0.79
N ASP A 263 29.48 7.16 -0.26
CA ASP A 263 29.73 7.83 -1.55
C ASP A 263 28.41 8.22 -2.22
N VAL A 264 27.41 7.34 -2.16
CA VAL A 264 26.06 7.60 -2.68
C VAL A 264 25.37 8.71 -1.88
N LEU A 265 25.51 8.72 -0.55
CA LEU A 265 24.94 9.76 0.31
C LEU A 265 25.60 11.12 0.09
N ALA A 266 26.92 11.17 -0.04
CA ALA A 266 27.66 12.39 -0.35
C ALA A 266 27.14 13.01 -1.65
N LEU A 267 26.96 12.17 -2.68
CA LEU A 267 26.48 12.59 -3.99
C LEU A 267 25.06 13.19 -3.95
N LEU A 268 24.16 12.57 -3.19
CA LEU A 268 22.78 13.03 -3.04
C LEU A 268 22.66 14.33 -2.25
N ASN A 269 23.59 14.57 -1.32
CA ASN A 269 23.63 15.78 -0.50
C ASN A 269 24.42 16.93 -1.18
N GLY A 270 24.89 16.76 -2.43
CA GLY A 270 25.62 17.78 -3.19
C GLY A 270 27.13 17.83 -2.92
N GLY A 271 27.68 16.87 -2.18
CA GLY A 271 29.12 16.70 -2.01
C GLY A 271 29.70 15.91 -3.17
N GLY A 272 30.59 16.53 -3.96
CA GLY A 272 31.51 15.77 -4.82
C GLY A 272 32.38 14.84 -3.96
N PRO A 273 32.85 13.70 -4.50
CA PRO A 273 33.62 12.74 -3.73
C PRO A 273 34.85 13.42 -3.10
N ALA A 274 34.96 13.33 -1.79
CA ALA A 274 36.23 13.55 -1.09
C ALA A 274 37.12 12.32 -1.35
N ASP A 275 38.37 12.57 -1.71
CA ASP A 275 39.45 11.59 -1.94
C ASP A 275 39.44 10.82 -3.27
N MET A 276 40.14 11.40 -4.25
CA MET A 276 40.83 10.65 -5.31
C MET A 276 42.33 10.64 -4.93
N PRO A 277 42.95 9.50 -4.56
CA PRO A 277 44.41 9.43 -4.57
C PRO A 277 44.88 9.51 -6.03
N GLY A 278 45.83 10.40 -6.28
CA GLY A 278 46.41 10.64 -7.60
C GLY A 278 47.03 9.37 -8.18
N GLY A 279 46.66 9.04 -9.41
CA GLY A 279 47.44 8.16 -10.26
C GLY A 279 48.52 8.99 -10.94
N ASP A 280 49.74 8.91 -10.41
CA ASP A 280 50.96 9.23 -11.15
C ASP A 280 51.37 8.02 -12.02
N ALA A 281 51.90 8.36 -13.20
CA ALA A 281 52.53 7.55 -14.26
C ALA A 281 51.61 6.87 -15.30
#